data_AF-A0A7Z0T9U5-F1
#
_entry.id   AF-A0A7Z0T9U5-F1
#
_cell.length_a   1.000
_cell.length_b   1.000
_cell.length_c   1.000
_cell.angle_alpha   90.00
_cell.angle_beta   90.00
_cell.angle_gamma   90.00
#
_symmetry.space_group_name_H-M   'P 1'
#
loop_
_entity.id
_entity.type
_entity.pdbx_description
1 polymer ?
#
loop_
_entity_poly.entity_id
_entity_poly.type
_entity_poly.pdbx_seq_one_letter_code
_entity_poly.pdbx_strand_id
1 'polypeptide(L)'
;MKKETEKIIYTLEYLVYDQNFVTEIIKNIEIEELKKFIIFELITLYDNNNLFEKKIKLLKHICYNNIFENILPFSTDLFLLLKYYKPSRFEDDVKKLLEILKNKNIEEIFYLNISNIFFLDNKYILSDYYASKIKEKNKSEIFLNALYNRIFSNFHLNKITVMNKLKKIVKIYFNTNSINVLKNEFILNILLRDYTKAYKIINTLSKKTKKFEHQLDLFILAIYLNKKNIVKKYSTIFENNSETTFIENVNSAIAILKIPQRYHLIIFNVIENITFKYN
;
A
#
# COMPACT_ATOMS: atom_id res chain seq x y z
N MET A 1 -2.91 33.28 -12.03
CA MET A 1 -2.90 32.20 -13.05
C MET A 1 -2.81 32.86 -14.43
N LYS A 2 -2.27 32.20 -15.46
CA LYS A 2 -2.28 32.77 -16.81
C LYS A 2 -3.71 32.77 -17.37
N LYS A 3 -4.10 33.81 -18.12
CA LYS A 3 -5.45 33.93 -18.72
C LYS A 3 -5.85 32.71 -19.56
N GLU A 4 -4.89 32.10 -20.24
CA GLU A 4 -5.10 30.88 -21.04
C GLU A 4 -5.49 29.69 -20.16
N THR A 5 -4.80 29.50 -19.04
CA THR A 5 -5.10 28.43 -18.07
C THR A 5 -6.49 28.62 -17.45
N GLU A 6 -6.88 29.86 -17.14
CA GLU A 6 -8.24 30.18 -16.67
C GLU A 6 -9.31 29.81 -17.69
N LYS A 7 -9.08 30.11 -18.98
CA LYS A 7 -9.99 29.73 -20.06
C LYS A 7 -10.10 28.21 -20.19
N ILE A 8 -8.99 27.48 -20.17
CA ILE A 8 -8.98 26.02 -20.24
C ILE A 8 -9.78 25.42 -19.06
N ILE A 9 -9.52 25.88 -17.84
CA ILE A 9 -10.24 25.44 -16.64
C ILE A 9 -11.75 25.69 -16.81
N TYR A 10 -12.13 26.90 -17.24
CA TYR A 10 -13.54 27.23 -17.45
C TYR A 10 -14.22 26.32 -18.49
N THR A 11 -13.54 26.05 -19.61
CA THR A 11 -14.04 25.14 -20.64
C THR A 11 -14.21 23.72 -20.12
N LEU A 12 -13.23 23.20 -19.40
CA LEU A 12 -13.31 21.85 -18.82
C LEU A 12 -14.37 21.77 -17.70
N GLU A 13 -14.49 22.79 -16.85
CA GLU A 13 -15.58 22.90 -15.87
C GLU A 13 -16.94 22.87 -16.56
N TYR A 14 -17.11 23.61 -17.67
CA TYR A 14 -18.33 23.62 -18.45
C TYR A 14 -18.68 22.23 -19.00
N LEU A 15 -17.71 21.52 -19.57
CA LEU A 15 -17.88 20.15 -20.07
C LEU A 15 -18.25 19.14 -18.99
N VAL A 16 -17.83 19.36 -17.74
CA VAL A 16 -18.14 18.47 -16.61
C VAL A 16 -19.52 18.76 -16.01
N TYR A 17 -19.89 20.04 -15.87
CA TYR A 17 -21.11 20.43 -15.16
C TYR A 17 -22.36 20.57 -16.05
N ASP A 18 -22.22 20.80 -17.36
CA ASP A 18 -23.36 20.91 -18.28
C ASP A 18 -23.68 19.55 -18.94
N GLN A 19 -24.78 18.91 -18.51
CA GLN A 19 -25.21 17.60 -19.01
C GLN A 19 -25.77 17.64 -20.44
N ASN A 20 -26.23 18.80 -20.93
CA ASN A 20 -26.87 18.89 -22.23
C ASN A 20 -25.84 18.93 -23.38
N PHE A 21 -24.74 19.66 -23.19
CA PHE A 21 -23.71 19.85 -24.22
C PHE A 21 -22.92 18.57 -24.55
N VAL A 22 -22.66 17.74 -23.53
CA VAL A 22 -21.97 16.44 -23.65
C VAL A 22 -22.81 15.44 -24.46
N THR A 23 -24.14 15.55 -24.43
CA THR A 23 -25.05 14.60 -25.09
C THR A 23 -25.13 14.85 -26.61
N GLU A 24 -24.91 16.10 -27.07
CA GLU A 24 -24.94 16.44 -28.51
C GLU A 24 -23.60 16.20 -29.23
N ILE A 25 -22.46 16.44 -28.58
CA ILE A 25 -21.14 16.24 -29.21
C ILE A 25 -20.75 14.76 -29.27
N ILE A 26 -21.24 13.93 -28.34
CA ILE A 26 -20.71 12.57 -28.09
C ILE A 26 -21.72 11.48 -28.47
N LYS A 27 -22.23 11.51 -29.70
CA LYS A 27 -22.88 10.32 -30.29
C LYS A 27 -21.88 9.27 -30.81
N ASN A 28 -20.59 9.60 -30.93
CA ASN A 28 -19.61 8.81 -31.69
C ASN A 28 -18.30 8.41 -30.96
N ILE A 29 -18.15 8.66 -29.65
CA ILE A 29 -16.95 8.30 -28.88
C ILE A 29 -17.39 7.54 -27.63
N GLU A 30 -16.61 6.55 -27.18
CA GLU A 30 -16.81 5.88 -25.88
C GLU A 30 -16.84 6.92 -24.74
N ILE A 31 -18.05 7.25 -24.30
CA ILE A 31 -18.38 8.43 -23.49
C ILE A 31 -17.64 8.47 -22.15
N GLU A 32 -17.27 7.30 -21.62
CA GLU A 32 -16.70 7.19 -20.27
C GLU A 32 -15.21 7.53 -20.22
N GLU A 33 -14.42 7.15 -21.22
CA GLU A 33 -12.98 7.42 -21.25
C GLU A 33 -12.68 8.91 -21.42
N LEU A 34 -13.43 9.59 -22.31
CA LEU A 34 -13.31 11.03 -22.49
C LEU A 34 -13.69 11.80 -21.23
N LYS A 35 -14.75 11.37 -20.52
CA LYS A 35 -15.14 11.95 -19.22
C LYS A 35 -14.05 11.76 -18.17
N LYS A 36 -13.44 10.57 -18.09
CA LYS A 36 -12.29 10.31 -17.20
C LYS A 36 -11.14 11.25 -17.54
N PHE A 37 -10.76 11.34 -18.81
CA PHE A 37 -9.68 12.21 -19.26
C PHE A 37 -9.90 13.67 -18.88
N ILE A 38 -11.07 14.24 -19.20
CA ILE A 38 -11.43 15.63 -18.86
C ILE A 38 -11.34 15.87 -17.35
N ILE A 39 -11.86 14.95 -16.54
CA ILE A 39 -11.83 15.05 -15.08
C ILE A 39 -10.39 14.98 -14.54
N PHE A 40 -9.56 14.09 -15.08
CA PHE A 40 -8.16 13.99 -14.68
C PHE A 40 -7.37 15.24 -15.05
N GLU A 41 -7.55 15.77 -16.25
CA GLU A 41 -6.91 17.04 -16.67
C GLU A 41 -7.34 18.19 -15.76
N LEU A 42 -8.63 18.26 -15.42
CA LEU A 42 -9.14 19.30 -14.53
C LEU A 42 -8.58 19.18 -13.10
N ILE A 43 -8.45 17.96 -12.58
CA ILE A 43 -7.80 17.71 -11.28
C ILE A 43 -6.33 18.16 -11.33
N THR A 44 -5.58 17.76 -12.37
CA THR A 44 -4.18 18.16 -12.56
C THR A 44 -4.02 19.67 -12.60
N LEU A 45 -4.89 20.37 -13.34
CA LEU A 45 -4.88 21.82 -13.40
C LEU A 45 -5.19 22.46 -12.04
N TYR A 46 -6.10 21.89 -11.25
CA TYR A 46 -6.36 22.39 -9.90
C TYR A 46 -5.17 22.20 -8.96
N ASP A 47 -4.54 21.03 -9.00
CA ASP A 47 -3.37 20.73 -8.16
C ASP A 47 -2.20 21.66 -8.52
N ASN A 48 -1.89 21.81 -9.81
CA ASN A 48 -0.80 22.68 -10.29
C ASN A 48 -1.00 24.17 -9.96
N ASN A 49 -2.24 24.60 -9.72
CA ASN A 49 -2.58 25.99 -9.41
C ASN A 49 -3.08 26.19 -7.98
N ASN A 50 -2.98 25.19 -7.10
CA ASN A 50 -3.45 25.21 -5.71
C ASN A 50 -4.95 25.58 -5.55
N LEU A 51 -5.80 25.16 -6.49
CA LEU A 51 -7.23 25.49 -6.52
C LEU A 51 -8.06 24.47 -5.73
N PHE A 52 -7.76 24.31 -4.44
CA PHE A 52 -8.33 23.26 -3.61
C PHE A 52 -9.86 23.34 -3.46
N GLU A 53 -10.46 24.53 -3.38
CA GLU A 53 -11.91 24.68 -3.27
C GLU A 53 -12.63 24.17 -4.52
N LYS A 54 -12.07 24.47 -5.70
CA LYS A 54 -12.58 23.96 -6.98
C LYS A 54 -12.42 22.45 -7.07
N LYS A 55 -11.29 21.91 -6.62
CA LYS A 55 -11.06 20.46 -6.56
C LYS A 55 -12.05 19.76 -5.62
N ILE A 56 -12.29 20.31 -4.43
CA ILE A 56 -13.31 19.80 -3.49
C ILE A 56 -14.70 19.82 -4.16
N LYS A 57 -15.08 20.92 -4.82
CA LYS A 57 -16.36 21.03 -5.54
C LYS A 57 -16.50 19.97 -6.63
N LEU A 58 -15.47 19.76 -7.44
CA LEU A 58 -15.43 18.73 -8.48
C LEU A 58 -15.56 17.32 -7.89
N LEU A 59 -14.76 16.98 -6.90
CA LEU A 59 -14.78 15.65 -6.29
C LEU A 59 -16.11 15.36 -5.60
N LYS A 60 -16.73 16.36 -4.94
CA LYS A 60 -18.10 16.23 -4.44
C LYS A 60 -19.08 15.92 -5.55
N HIS A 61 -19.01 16.63 -6.68
CA HIS A 61 -19.87 16.36 -7.83
C HIS A 61 -19.70 14.93 -8.35
N ILE A 62 -18.46 14.45 -8.47
CA ILE A 62 -18.15 13.09 -8.92
C ILE A 62 -18.71 12.04 -7.95
N CYS A 63 -18.40 12.18 -6.65
CA CYS A 63 -18.79 11.20 -5.63
C CYS A 63 -20.29 11.23 -5.34
N TYR A 64 -20.91 12.41 -5.24
CA TYR A 64 -22.30 12.54 -4.80
C TYR A 64 -23.31 12.19 -5.89
N ASN A 65 -22.92 12.33 -7.16
CA ASN A 65 -23.77 12.00 -8.31
C ASN A 65 -23.39 10.66 -8.97
N ASN A 66 -22.47 9.89 -8.38
CA ASN A 66 -22.04 8.59 -8.90
C ASN A 66 -21.61 8.64 -10.39
N ILE A 67 -20.81 9.65 -10.76
CA ILE A 67 -20.39 9.86 -12.16
C ILE A 67 -19.61 8.66 -12.72
N PHE A 68 -18.87 7.95 -11.85
CA PHE A 68 -18.14 6.73 -12.21
C PHE A 68 -18.61 5.53 -11.37
N GLU A 69 -18.46 4.34 -11.93
CA GLU A 69 -18.71 3.09 -11.20
C GLU A 69 -17.77 2.97 -10.00
N ASN A 70 -16.46 3.08 -10.24
CA ASN A 70 -15.42 3.10 -9.22
C ASN A 70 -15.12 4.51 -8.71
N ILE A 71 -15.77 4.90 -7.61
CA ILE A 71 -15.57 6.21 -6.96
C ILE A 71 -14.43 6.21 -5.92
N LEU A 72 -13.75 5.07 -5.70
CA LEU A 72 -12.82 4.91 -4.58
C LEU A 72 -11.62 5.88 -4.62
N PRO A 73 -10.96 6.12 -5.77
CA PRO A 73 -9.87 7.10 -5.84
C PRO A 73 -10.36 8.53 -5.51
N PHE A 74 -11.48 8.95 -6.10
CA PHE A 74 -12.04 10.28 -5.91
C PHE A 74 -12.54 10.52 -4.48
N SER A 75 -13.17 9.51 -3.86
CA SER A 75 -13.61 9.59 -2.46
C SER A 75 -12.44 9.64 -1.50
N THR A 76 -11.35 8.92 -1.79
CA THR A 76 -10.11 8.98 -1.01
C THR A 76 -9.52 10.39 -1.04
N ASP A 77 -9.37 10.98 -2.24
CA ASP A 77 -8.84 12.33 -2.42
C ASP A 77 -9.75 13.38 -1.75
N LEU A 78 -11.07 13.29 -1.97
CA LEU A 78 -12.04 14.16 -1.32
C LEU A 78 -11.92 14.12 0.20
N PHE A 79 -11.86 12.92 0.78
CA PHE A 79 -11.73 12.77 2.23
C PHE A 79 -10.46 13.42 2.78
N LEU A 80 -9.33 13.24 2.10
CA LEU A 80 -8.06 13.84 2.52
C LEU A 80 -8.10 15.36 2.43
N LEU A 81 -8.63 15.93 1.35
CA LEU A 81 -8.80 17.37 1.19
C LEU A 81 -9.73 17.95 2.25
N LEU A 82 -10.88 17.31 2.51
CA LEU A 82 -11.80 17.71 3.56
C LEU A 82 -11.10 17.72 4.93
N LYS A 83 -10.33 16.67 5.24
CA LYS A 83 -9.62 16.54 6.52
C LYS A 83 -8.49 17.56 6.68
N TYR A 84 -7.81 17.91 5.59
CA TYR A 84 -6.70 18.85 5.59
C TYR A 84 -7.18 20.31 5.67
N TYR A 85 -8.10 20.70 4.78
CA TYR A 85 -8.56 22.09 4.66
C TYR A 85 -9.71 22.46 5.60
N LYS A 86 -10.45 21.47 6.12
CA LYS A 86 -11.58 21.66 7.05
C LYS A 86 -12.54 22.79 6.62
N PRO A 87 -13.18 22.68 5.43
CA PRO A 87 -14.14 23.68 4.99
C PRO A 87 -15.34 23.78 5.95
N SER A 88 -16.13 24.85 5.85
CA SER A 88 -17.24 25.15 6.78
C SER A 88 -18.25 24.01 6.98
N ARG A 89 -18.47 23.15 5.96
CA ARG A 89 -19.36 21.98 6.00
C ARG A 89 -18.64 20.65 6.15
N PHE A 90 -17.42 20.64 6.70
CA PHE A 90 -16.56 19.46 6.82
C PHE A 90 -17.29 18.22 7.37
N GLU A 91 -18.00 18.35 8.50
CA GLU A 91 -18.65 17.22 9.14
C GLU A 91 -19.78 16.63 8.28
N ASP A 92 -20.62 17.49 7.72
CA ASP A 92 -21.71 17.09 6.82
C ASP A 92 -21.18 16.42 5.54
N ASP A 93 -20.10 16.97 4.97
CA ASP A 93 -19.46 16.42 3.77
C ASP A 93 -18.85 15.03 4.02
N VAL A 94 -18.15 14.85 5.14
CA VAL A 94 -17.61 13.53 5.52
C VAL A 94 -18.75 12.55 5.77
N LYS A 95 -19.79 12.95 6.49
CA LYS A 95 -20.96 12.10 6.76
C LYS A 95 -21.61 11.63 5.46
N LYS A 96 -21.87 12.55 4.54
CA LYS A 96 -22.47 12.24 3.23
C LYS A 96 -21.58 11.33 2.40
N LEU A 97 -20.27 11.57 2.39
CA LEU A 97 -19.32 10.71 1.68
C LEU A 97 -19.34 9.27 2.23
N LEU A 98 -19.31 9.10 3.55
CA LEU A 98 -19.35 7.78 4.18
C LEU A 98 -20.68 7.05 3.90
N GLU A 99 -21.80 7.76 3.87
CA GLU A 99 -23.10 7.20 3.50
C GLU A 99 -23.10 6.63 2.07
N ILE A 100 -22.53 7.37 1.11
CA ILE A 100 -22.38 6.92 -0.28
C ILE A 100 -21.51 5.66 -0.37
N LEU A 101 -20.36 5.66 0.32
CA LEU A 101 -19.44 4.53 0.35
C LEU A 101 -20.09 3.28 0.97
N LYS A 102 -20.89 3.47 2.02
CA LYS A 102 -21.66 2.40 2.66
C LYS A 102 -22.74 1.85 1.72
N ASN A 103 -23.49 2.71 1.04
CA ASN A 103 -24.51 2.31 0.07
C ASN A 103 -23.91 1.53 -1.12
N LYS A 104 -22.66 1.81 -1.49
CA LYS A 104 -21.90 1.08 -2.49
C LYS A 104 -21.16 -0.16 -1.95
N ASN A 105 -21.27 -0.48 -0.67
CA ASN A 105 -20.55 -1.58 -0.01
C ASN A 105 -19.02 -1.54 -0.17
N ILE A 106 -18.42 -0.34 -0.27
CA ILE A 106 -16.96 -0.14 -0.40
C ILE A 106 -16.33 0.57 0.81
N GLU A 107 -17.11 0.80 1.88
CA GLU A 107 -16.67 1.51 3.08
C GLU A 107 -15.44 0.86 3.75
N GLU A 108 -15.39 -0.47 3.88
CA GLU A 108 -14.23 -1.14 4.50
C GLU A 108 -12.96 -1.03 3.66
N ILE A 109 -13.09 -1.09 2.33
CA ILE A 109 -11.95 -0.89 1.41
C ILE A 109 -11.47 0.55 1.50
N PHE A 110 -12.39 1.51 1.58
CA PHE A 110 -12.07 2.91 1.81
C PHE A 110 -11.31 3.11 3.12
N TYR A 111 -11.79 2.57 4.25
CA TYR A 111 -11.06 2.67 5.52
C TYR A 111 -9.69 2.01 5.48
N LEU A 112 -9.54 0.89 4.77
CA LEU A 112 -8.24 0.24 4.59
C LEU A 112 -7.29 1.15 3.79
N ASN A 113 -7.76 1.74 2.70
CA ASN A 113 -6.96 2.69 1.90
C ASN A 113 -6.54 3.90 2.73
N ILE A 114 -7.46 4.51 3.47
CA ILE A 114 -7.16 5.63 4.36
C ILE A 114 -6.15 5.22 5.44
N SER A 115 -6.29 4.02 6.01
CA SER A 115 -5.32 3.48 6.97
C SER A 115 -3.92 3.31 6.36
N ASN A 116 -3.83 2.80 5.14
CA ASN A 116 -2.57 2.64 4.41
C ASN A 116 -1.89 3.98 4.15
N ILE A 117 -2.65 4.98 3.67
CA ILE A 117 -2.13 6.34 3.42
C ILE A 117 -1.56 6.93 4.71
N PHE A 118 -2.32 6.86 5.82
CA PHE A 118 -1.81 7.36 7.10
C PHE A 118 -0.62 6.56 7.63
N PHE A 119 -0.50 5.27 7.31
CA PHE A 119 0.67 4.48 7.68
C PHE A 119 1.93 4.97 6.95
N LEU A 120 1.83 5.16 5.63
CA LEU A 120 2.93 5.66 4.79
C LEU A 120 3.37 7.07 5.19
N ASP A 121 2.42 7.90 5.62
CA ASP A 121 2.67 9.23 6.20
C ASP A 121 3.25 9.19 7.63
N ASN A 122 3.54 8.01 8.19
CA ASN A 122 3.97 7.80 9.58
C ASN A 122 2.96 8.32 10.64
N LYS A 123 1.70 8.51 10.28
CA LYS A 123 0.59 8.92 11.18
C LYS A 123 -0.08 7.69 11.79
N TYR A 124 0.69 6.90 12.56
CA TYR A 124 0.30 5.58 13.04
C TYR A 124 -0.98 5.56 13.91
N ILE A 125 -1.26 6.61 14.69
CA ILE A 125 -2.50 6.71 15.46
C ILE A 125 -3.73 6.74 14.54
N LEU A 126 -3.66 7.51 13.46
CA LEU A 126 -4.73 7.58 12.47
C LEU A 126 -4.83 6.28 11.69
N SER A 127 -3.69 5.69 11.29
CA SER A 127 -3.68 4.40 10.60
C SER A 127 -4.38 3.30 11.41
N ASP A 128 -4.05 3.16 12.70
CA ASP A 128 -4.72 2.21 13.62
C ASP A 128 -6.21 2.55 13.78
N TYR A 129 -6.56 3.83 13.94
CA TYR A 129 -7.94 4.27 14.07
C TYR A 129 -8.80 3.83 12.88
N TYR A 130 -8.39 4.10 11.63
CA TYR A 130 -9.18 3.74 10.46
C TYR A 130 -9.21 2.23 10.22
N ALA A 131 -8.10 1.53 10.44
CA ALA A 131 -8.11 0.07 10.35
C ALA A 131 -9.00 -0.57 11.42
N SER A 132 -9.18 0.07 12.58
CA SER A 132 -10.09 -0.42 13.63
C SER A 132 -11.58 -0.33 13.28
N LYS A 133 -11.94 0.43 12.22
CA LYS A 133 -13.32 0.54 11.72
C LYS A 133 -13.76 -0.67 10.89
N ILE A 134 -12.82 -1.49 10.44
CA ILE A 134 -13.08 -2.69 9.62
C ILE A 134 -13.57 -3.80 10.54
N LYS A 135 -14.68 -4.44 10.17
CA LYS A 135 -15.32 -5.45 11.01
C LYS A 135 -14.53 -6.75 10.98
N GLU A 136 -14.59 -7.48 12.10
CA GLU A 136 -13.99 -8.80 12.17
C GLU A 136 -14.73 -9.77 11.25
N LYS A 137 -14.00 -10.40 10.33
CA LYS A 137 -14.56 -11.36 9.39
C LYS A 137 -13.56 -12.46 9.09
N ASN A 138 -13.97 -13.69 9.37
CA ASN A 138 -13.14 -14.87 9.16
C ASN A 138 -12.70 -14.99 7.69
N LYS A 139 -11.41 -15.26 7.46
CA LYS A 139 -10.78 -15.38 6.13
C LYS A 139 -10.94 -14.16 5.21
N SER A 140 -11.33 -12.99 5.74
CA SER A 140 -11.40 -11.76 4.94
C SER A 140 -10.01 -11.15 4.75
N GLU A 141 -9.60 -10.94 3.51
CA GLU A 141 -8.32 -10.29 3.18
C GLU A 141 -8.29 -8.84 3.65
N ILE A 142 -9.40 -8.11 3.50
CA ILE A 142 -9.54 -6.73 3.99
C ILE A 142 -9.31 -6.69 5.51
N PHE A 143 -9.93 -7.62 6.24
CA PHE A 143 -9.76 -7.71 7.69
C PHE A 143 -8.33 -8.11 8.09
N LEU A 144 -7.70 -9.04 7.36
CA LEU A 144 -6.31 -9.42 7.62
C LEU A 144 -5.36 -8.23 7.46
N ASN A 145 -5.50 -7.48 6.37
CA ASN A 145 -4.69 -6.30 6.09
C ASN A 145 -4.94 -5.22 7.15
N ALA A 146 -6.20 -5.01 7.55
CA ALA A 146 -6.54 -4.12 8.65
C ALA A 146 -5.86 -4.53 9.96
N LEU A 147 -5.94 -5.81 10.35
CA LEU A 147 -5.28 -6.32 11.55
C LEU A 147 -3.77 -6.08 11.52
N TYR A 148 -3.12 -6.32 10.38
CA TYR A 148 -1.68 -6.09 10.26
C TYR A 148 -1.30 -4.61 10.27
N ASN A 149 -2.09 -3.72 9.64
CA ASN A 149 -1.90 -2.28 9.79
C ASN A 149 -1.96 -1.84 11.25
N ARG A 150 -2.91 -2.37 12.01
CA ARG A 150 -3.03 -2.10 13.45
C ARG A 150 -1.85 -2.66 14.23
N ILE A 151 -1.40 -3.88 13.91
CA ILE A 151 -0.22 -4.50 14.54
C ILE A 151 1.04 -3.66 14.29
N PHE A 152 1.31 -3.28 13.03
CA PHE A 152 2.47 -2.46 12.68
C PHE A 152 2.37 -1.05 13.28
N SER A 153 1.21 -0.41 13.23
CA SER A 153 0.99 0.89 13.85
C SER A 153 1.24 0.85 15.36
N ASN A 154 0.74 -0.17 16.04
CA ASN A 154 0.95 -0.32 17.49
C ASN A 154 2.39 -0.72 17.85
N PHE A 155 3.14 -1.36 16.95
CA PHE A 155 4.58 -1.51 17.09
C PHE A 155 5.27 -0.14 17.09
N HIS A 156 5.01 0.69 16.08
CA HIS A 156 5.61 2.03 15.98
C HIS A 156 5.19 2.99 17.10
N LEU A 157 3.98 2.82 17.65
CA LEU A 157 3.49 3.58 18.81
C LEU A 157 4.01 3.04 20.15
N ASN A 158 4.89 2.04 20.17
CA ASN A 158 5.38 1.36 21.37
C ASN A 158 4.26 0.76 22.26
N LYS A 159 3.11 0.41 21.66
CA LYS A 159 1.96 -0.21 22.33
C LYS A 159 2.02 -1.73 22.24
N ILE A 160 3.08 -2.33 22.79
CA ILE A 160 3.37 -3.76 22.69
C ILE A 160 2.23 -4.66 23.20
N THR A 161 1.56 -4.27 24.29
CA THR A 161 0.42 -5.02 24.82
C THR A 161 -0.75 -5.10 23.82
N VAL A 162 -1.03 -4.01 23.11
CA VAL A 162 -2.08 -3.95 22.08
C VAL A 162 -1.68 -4.79 20.88
N MET A 163 -0.44 -4.61 20.39
CA MET A 163 0.12 -5.43 19.31
C MET A 163 -0.04 -6.93 19.61
N ASN A 164 0.36 -7.37 20.80
CA ASN A 164 0.27 -8.78 21.19
C ASN A 164 -1.17 -9.30 21.27
N LYS A 165 -2.12 -8.47 21.73
CA LYS A 165 -3.56 -8.81 21.69
C LYS A 165 -4.04 -9.00 20.25
N LEU A 166 -3.73 -8.07 19.36
CA LEU A 166 -4.11 -8.16 17.94
C LEU A 166 -3.51 -9.39 17.25
N LYS A 167 -2.25 -9.74 17.56
CA LYS A 167 -1.63 -10.98 17.06
C LYS A 167 -2.38 -12.24 17.48
N LYS A 168 -3.00 -12.26 18.66
CA LYS A 168 -3.85 -13.40 19.08
C LYS A 168 -5.10 -13.50 18.20
N ILE A 169 -5.70 -12.35 17.82
CA ILE A 169 -6.85 -12.31 16.91
C ILE A 169 -6.50 -12.91 15.54
N VAL A 170 -5.30 -12.63 15.01
CA VAL A 170 -4.85 -13.25 13.75
C VAL A 170 -4.90 -14.78 13.82
N LYS A 171 -4.50 -15.37 14.96
CA LYS A 171 -4.53 -16.84 15.14
C LYS A 171 -5.94 -17.41 15.25
N ILE A 172 -6.91 -16.60 15.69
CA ILE A 172 -8.32 -17.01 15.83
C ILE A 172 -8.99 -17.04 14.46
N TYR A 173 -8.76 -16.02 13.62
CA TYR A 173 -9.48 -15.82 12.37
C TYR A 173 -8.75 -16.30 11.11
N PHE A 174 -7.47 -16.65 11.22
CA PHE A 174 -6.67 -16.99 10.04
C PHE A 174 -5.78 -18.20 10.26
N ASN A 175 -5.56 -18.96 9.18
CA ASN A 175 -4.55 -19.99 9.15
C ASN A 175 -3.17 -19.34 9.20
N THR A 176 -2.44 -19.55 10.30
CA THR A 176 -1.09 -19.02 10.53
C THR A 176 -0.05 -19.52 9.52
N ASN A 177 -0.36 -20.62 8.81
CA ASN A 177 0.48 -21.15 7.74
C ASN A 177 0.10 -20.65 6.35
N SER A 178 -0.90 -19.78 6.21
CA SER A 178 -1.25 -19.17 4.92
C SER A 178 -0.15 -18.22 4.45
N ILE A 179 0.01 -18.07 3.14
CA ILE A 179 1.08 -17.22 2.56
C ILE A 179 0.94 -15.78 3.04
N ASN A 180 -0.27 -15.23 3.08
CA ASN A 180 -0.50 -13.83 3.47
C ASN A 180 -0.16 -13.58 4.96
N VAL A 181 -0.51 -14.51 5.86
CA VAL A 181 -0.12 -14.40 7.27
C VAL A 181 1.40 -14.54 7.43
N LEU A 182 2.02 -15.50 6.76
CA LEU A 182 3.47 -15.70 6.83
C LEU A 182 4.25 -14.48 6.32
N LYS A 183 3.82 -13.84 5.23
CA LYS A 183 4.46 -12.61 4.72
C LYS A 183 4.44 -11.49 5.76
N ASN A 184 3.29 -11.25 6.37
CA ASN A 184 3.15 -10.19 7.37
C ASN A 184 3.91 -10.53 8.68
N GLU A 185 3.86 -11.77 9.15
CA GLU A 185 4.67 -12.18 10.31
C GLU A 185 6.17 -12.09 10.00
N PHE A 186 6.62 -12.39 8.78
CA PHE A 186 8.01 -12.21 8.40
C PHE A 186 8.46 -10.76 8.61
N ILE A 187 7.74 -9.81 8.00
CA ILE A 187 8.02 -8.36 8.13
C ILE A 187 8.02 -7.94 9.61
N LEU A 188 7.03 -8.39 10.38
CA LEU A 188 6.94 -8.07 11.80
C LEU A 188 8.14 -8.57 12.61
N ASN A 189 8.63 -9.80 12.35
CA ASN A 189 9.79 -10.32 13.07
C ASN A 189 11.10 -9.66 12.63
N ILE A 190 11.20 -9.17 11.39
CA ILE A 190 12.29 -8.27 10.97
C ILE A 190 12.26 -6.97 11.77
N LEU A 191 11.09 -6.33 11.90
CA LEU A 191 10.93 -5.09 12.70
C LEU A 191 11.30 -5.30 14.18
N LEU A 192 10.88 -6.43 14.76
CA LEU A 192 11.22 -6.83 16.13
C LEU A 192 12.67 -7.30 16.30
N ARG A 193 13.44 -7.42 15.22
CA ARG A 193 14.80 -8.01 15.19
C ARG A 193 14.86 -9.45 15.71
N ASP A 194 13.76 -10.19 15.65
CA ASP A 194 13.72 -11.64 15.91
C ASP A 194 14.08 -12.41 14.64
N TYR A 195 15.37 -12.31 14.26
CA TYR A 195 15.89 -12.92 13.04
C TYR A 195 15.75 -14.45 13.05
N THR A 196 15.80 -15.09 14.22
CA THR A 196 15.59 -16.54 14.36
C THR A 196 14.20 -16.94 13.92
N LYS A 197 13.18 -16.20 14.35
CA LYS A 197 11.80 -16.46 13.94
C LYS A 197 11.53 -16.04 12.50
N ALA A 198 12.07 -14.89 12.07
CA ALA A 198 12.00 -14.46 10.67
C ALA A 198 12.57 -15.52 9.72
N TYR A 199 13.72 -16.11 10.06
CA TYR A 199 14.35 -17.22 9.32
C TYR A 199 13.43 -18.45 9.19
N LYS A 200 12.76 -18.86 10.27
CA LYS A 200 11.82 -20.00 10.21
C LYS A 200 10.65 -19.74 9.27
N ILE A 201 10.13 -18.51 9.30
CA ILE A 201 9.00 -18.09 8.45
C ILE A 201 9.42 -18.01 6.99
N ILE A 202 10.53 -17.34 6.68
CA ILE A 202 10.99 -17.18 5.30
C ILE A 202 11.43 -18.50 4.68
N ASN A 203 11.96 -19.44 5.46
CA ASN A 203 12.22 -20.80 5.00
C ASN A 203 10.94 -21.53 4.57
N THR A 204 9.83 -21.27 5.27
CA THR A 204 8.53 -21.82 4.89
C THR A 204 8.00 -21.14 3.62
N LEU A 205 8.10 -19.81 3.53
CA LEU A 205 7.69 -19.04 2.34
C LEU A 205 8.49 -19.41 1.11
N SER A 206 9.81 -19.54 1.22
CA SER A 206 10.70 -19.88 0.10
C SER A 206 10.39 -21.27 -0.45
N LYS A 207 10.09 -22.25 0.41
CA LYS A 207 9.66 -23.59 0.01
C LYS A 207 8.28 -23.59 -0.66
N LYS A 208 7.32 -22.87 -0.08
CA LYS A 208 5.94 -22.83 -0.60
C LYS A 208 5.81 -22.09 -1.92
N THR A 209 6.53 -20.98 -2.07
CA THR A 209 6.34 -20.06 -3.20
C THR A 209 7.40 -20.21 -4.28
N LYS A 210 8.59 -20.73 -3.93
CA LYS A 210 9.79 -20.78 -4.79
C LYS A 210 10.19 -19.43 -5.41
N LYS A 211 9.69 -18.30 -4.89
CA LYS A 211 10.05 -16.96 -5.36
C LYS A 211 11.50 -16.65 -5.02
N PHE A 212 12.21 -16.08 -6.00
CA PHE A 212 13.60 -15.67 -5.86
C PHE A 212 13.83 -14.75 -4.64
N GLU A 213 13.00 -13.73 -4.47
CA GLU A 213 13.09 -12.77 -3.35
C GLU A 213 13.09 -13.47 -1.99
N HIS A 214 12.14 -14.40 -1.76
CA HIS A 214 12.07 -15.14 -0.50
C HIS A 214 13.26 -16.11 -0.31
N GLN A 215 13.81 -16.63 -1.41
CA GLN A 215 14.99 -17.50 -1.37
C GLN A 215 16.25 -16.69 -1.03
N LEU A 216 16.37 -15.48 -1.59
CA LEU A 216 17.44 -14.55 -1.28
C LEU A 216 17.37 -14.08 0.17
N ASP A 217 16.19 -13.65 0.65
CA ASP A 217 16.00 -13.26 2.05
C ASP A 217 16.38 -14.40 3.02
N LEU A 218 15.98 -15.64 2.68
CA LEU A 218 16.38 -16.83 3.43
C LEU A 218 17.90 -17.01 3.43
N PHE A 219 18.54 -16.85 2.27
CA PHE A 219 19.99 -17.00 2.14
C PHE A 219 20.76 -15.97 2.97
N ILE A 220 20.37 -14.69 2.89
CA ILE A 220 20.99 -13.63 3.69
C ILE A 220 20.80 -13.88 5.20
N LEU A 221 19.59 -14.24 5.63
CA LEU A 221 19.36 -14.61 7.03
C LEU A 221 20.09 -15.89 7.45
N ALA A 222 20.31 -16.84 6.53
CA ALA A 222 21.09 -18.03 6.79
C ALA A 222 22.57 -17.69 7.04
N ILE A 223 23.15 -16.75 6.28
CA ILE A 223 24.50 -16.26 6.53
C ILE A 223 24.57 -15.57 7.89
N TYR A 224 23.65 -14.62 8.14
CA TYR A 224 23.57 -13.87 9.40
C TYR A 224 23.46 -14.79 10.63
N LEU A 225 22.69 -15.89 10.53
CA LEU A 225 22.48 -16.86 11.61
C LEU A 225 23.43 -18.08 11.55
N ASN A 226 24.46 -18.04 10.71
CA ASN A 226 25.45 -19.11 10.52
C ASN A 226 24.82 -20.50 10.23
N LYS A 227 23.84 -20.55 9.33
CA LYS A 227 23.13 -21.77 8.90
C LYS A 227 23.80 -22.40 7.67
N LYS A 228 25.00 -22.95 7.88
CA LYS A 228 25.90 -23.48 6.84
C LYS A 228 25.23 -24.34 5.76
N ASN A 229 24.31 -25.24 6.14
CA ASN A 229 23.63 -26.13 5.19
C ASN A 229 22.74 -25.38 4.19
N ILE A 230 22.04 -24.32 4.65
CA ILE A 230 21.20 -23.49 3.78
C ILE A 230 22.08 -22.59 2.92
N VAL A 231 23.15 -22.03 3.49
CA VAL A 231 24.13 -21.23 2.73
C VAL A 231 24.67 -22.06 1.56
N LYS A 232 25.23 -23.25 1.83
CA LYS A 232 25.75 -24.15 0.78
C LYS A 232 24.71 -24.45 -0.30
N LYS A 233 23.48 -24.80 0.08
CA LYS A 233 22.40 -25.10 -0.86
C LYS A 233 22.12 -23.93 -1.80
N TYR A 234 21.95 -22.73 -1.26
CA TYR A 234 21.52 -21.57 -2.05
C TYR A 234 22.67 -20.91 -2.80
N SER A 235 23.91 -20.98 -2.30
CA SER A 235 25.10 -20.63 -3.09
C SER A 235 25.09 -21.36 -4.44
N THR A 236 24.88 -22.69 -4.43
CA THR A 236 24.81 -23.47 -5.68
C THR A 236 23.60 -23.12 -6.56
N ILE A 237 22.47 -22.76 -5.97
CA ILE A 237 21.28 -22.33 -6.74
C ILE A 237 21.58 -21.03 -7.49
N PHE A 238 22.27 -20.08 -6.84
CA PHE A 238 22.52 -18.75 -7.37
C PHE A 238 23.72 -18.66 -8.31
N GLU A 239 24.54 -19.72 -8.44
CA GLU A 239 25.61 -19.80 -9.45
C GLU A 239 25.12 -19.51 -10.88
N ASN A 240 23.85 -19.76 -11.18
CA ASN A 240 23.27 -19.55 -12.51
C ASN A 240 22.74 -18.13 -12.73
N ASN A 241 22.86 -17.24 -11.75
CA ASN A 241 22.43 -15.85 -11.87
C ASN A 241 23.56 -15.00 -12.46
N SER A 242 23.19 -13.85 -13.07
CA SER A 242 24.16 -12.79 -13.37
C SER A 242 24.73 -12.23 -12.06
N GLU A 243 26.06 -12.16 -11.95
CA GLU A 243 26.76 -11.68 -10.76
C GLU A 243 26.33 -10.25 -10.39
N THR A 244 26.36 -9.32 -11.36
CA THR A 244 25.99 -7.91 -11.14
C THR A 244 24.57 -7.78 -10.61
N THR A 245 23.62 -8.43 -11.29
CA THR A 245 22.20 -8.43 -10.90
C THR A 245 22.01 -9.08 -9.53
N PHE A 246 22.76 -10.14 -9.22
CA PHE A 246 22.68 -10.81 -7.92
C PHE A 246 23.17 -9.90 -6.78
N ILE A 247 24.30 -9.20 -6.97
CA ILE A 247 24.87 -8.28 -5.98
C ILE A 247 23.91 -7.10 -5.71
N GLU A 248 23.27 -6.55 -6.74
CA GLU A 248 22.24 -5.51 -6.57
C GLU A 248 21.05 -6.00 -5.74
N ASN A 249 20.58 -7.22 -6.03
CA ASN A 249 19.50 -7.84 -5.27
C ASN A 249 19.91 -8.11 -3.80
N VAL A 250 21.15 -8.54 -3.55
CA VAL A 250 21.69 -8.71 -2.19
C VAL A 250 21.65 -7.40 -1.43
N ASN A 251 22.12 -6.30 -2.03
CA ASN A 251 22.11 -4.99 -1.39
C ASN A 251 20.69 -4.58 -0.98
N SER A 252 19.73 -4.80 -1.87
CA SER A 252 18.31 -4.54 -1.60
C SER A 252 17.77 -5.43 -0.47
N ALA A 253 18.09 -6.73 -0.47
CA ALA A 253 17.68 -7.65 0.58
C ALA A 253 18.28 -7.28 1.94
N ILE A 254 19.56 -6.93 2.02
CA ILE A 254 20.21 -6.47 3.25
C ILE A 254 19.49 -5.24 3.84
N ALA A 255 19.12 -4.29 2.99
CA ALA A 255 18.38 -3.09 3.40
C ALA A 255 16.98 -3.42 3.93
N ILE A 256 16.22 -4.26 3.22
CA ILE A 256 14.87 -4.69 3.60
C ILE A 256 14.90 -5.47 4.93
N LEU A 257 15.86 -6.38 5.08
CA LEU A 257 16.06 -7.20 6.28
C LEU A 257 16.60 -6.39 7.46
N LYS A 258 17.00 -5.13 7.24
CA LYS A 258 17.59 -4.23 8.25
C LYS A 258 18.76 -4.91 8.98
N ILE A 259 19.62 -5.62 8.25
CA ILE A 259 20.78 -6.29 8.84
C ILE A 259 21.77 -5.23 9.34
N PRO A 260 22.30 -5.33 10.57
CA PRO A 260 23.26 -4.35 11.07
C PRO A 260 24.53 -4.31 10.22
N GLN A 261 25.06 -3.12 9.97
CA GLN A 261 26.20 -2.88 9.07
C GLN A 261 27.43 -3.75 9.38
N ARG A 262 27.70 -4.03 10.66
CA ARG A 262 28.81 -4.89 11.09
C ARG A 262 28.77 -6.32 10.53
N TYR A 263 27.63 -6.78 10.03
CA TYR A 263 27.48 -8.10 9.41
C TYR A 263 27.52 -8.08 7.88
N HIS A 264 27.57 -6.89 7.26
CA HIS A 264 27.57 -6.78 5.80
C HIS A 264 28.82 -7.40 5.21
N LEU A 265 30.00 -7.14 5.79
CA LEU A 265 31.27 -7.77 5.36
C LEU A 265 31.21 -9.31 5.40
N ILE A 266 30.59 -9.88 6.44
CA ILE A 266 30.43 -11.33 6.55
C ILE A 266 29.55 -11.87 5.43
N ILE A 267 28.49 -11.14 5.07
CA ILE A 267 27.59 -11.50 3.99
C ILE A 267 28.30 -11.42 2.63
N PHE A 268 29.01 -10.31 2.37
CA PHE A 268 29.74 -10.13 1.10
C PHE A 268 30.86 -11.14 0.93
N ASN A 269 31.64 -11.45 1.98
CA ASN A 269 32.66 -12.49 1.91
C ASN A 269 32.08 -13.86 1.53
N VAL A 270 30.85 -14.19 1.94
CA VAL A 270 30.20 -15.45 1.52
C VAL A 270 29.75 -15.38 0.06
N ILE A 271 29.32 -14.21 -0.41
CA ILE A 271 28.84 -14.00 -1.79
C ILE A 271 30.00 -13.99 -2.79
N GLU A 272 31.12 -13.35 -2.47
CA GLU A 272 32.34 -13.34 -3.30
C GLU A 272 32.89 -14.76 -3.55
N ASN A 273 32.59 -15.71 -2.67
CA ASN A 273 32.98 -17.11 -2.82
C ASN A 273 32.02 -17.93 -3.72
N ILE A 274 30.96 -17.31 -4.27
CA ILE A 274 30.07 -17.97 -5.24
C ILE A 274 30.70 -17.86 -6.63
N THR A 275 31.01 -19.00 -7.25
CA THR A 275 31.51 -19.04 -8.63
C THR A 275 30.34 -19.00 -9.61
N PHE A 276 30.01 -17.81 -10.11
CA PHE A 276 28.95 -17.64 -11.11
C PHE A 276 29.34 -18.30 -12.44
N LYS A 277 28.38 -18.95 -13.10
CA LYS A 277 28.60 -19.74 -14.33
C LYS A 277 28.45 -18.92 -15.61
N TYR A 278 27.93 -17.71 -15.54
CA TYR A 278 27.67 -16.85 -16.69
C TYR A 278 28.35 -15.49 -16.48
N ASN A 279 29.36 -15.19 -17.30
CA ASN A 279 29.90 -13.85 -17.51
C ASN A 279 29.08 -13.15 -18.60
#